data_AF-A0A2I5TMQ1-F1
#
_entry.id   AF-A0A2I5TMQ1-F1
#
_cell.length_a   1.000
_cell.length_b   1.000
_cell.length_c   1.000
_cell.angle_alpha   90.00
_cell.angle_beta   90.00
_cell.angle_gamma   90.00
#
_symmetry.space_group_name_H-M   'P 1'
#
loop_
_entity.id
_entity.type
_entity.pdbx_description
1 polymer ?
#
loop_
_entity_poly.entity_id
_entity_poly.type
_entity_poly.pdbx_seq_one_letter_code
_entity_poly.pdbx_strand_id
1 'polypeptide(L)' 'MLELLESLLFAIAMVPLMMALILGAIYGLGEAFNVFSGIGHDKENTIHK' A
#
# COMPACT_ATOMS: atom_id res chain seq x y z
N MET A 1 33.40 0.42 16.91
CA MET A 1 32.27 -0.29 17.56
C MET A 1 31.02 0.58 17.72
N LEU A 2 31.14 1.90 17.90
CA LEU A 2 29.97 2.81 17.96
C LEU A 2 29.14 2.80 16.68
N GLU A 3 29.75 2.57 15.52
CA GLU A 3 29.08 2.40 14.22
C GLU A 3 28.07 1.23 14.21
N LEU A 4 28.34 0.15 14.96
CA LEU A 4 27.39 -0.96 15.09
C LEU A 4 26.15 -0.56 15.89
N LEU A 5 26.33 0.28 16.92
CA LEU A 5 25.23 0.80 17.71
C LEU A 5 24.38 1.80 16.91
N GLU A 6 25.02 2.64 16.10
CA GLU A 6 24.35 3.59 15.21
C GLU A 6 23.54 2.86 14.11
N SER A 7 24.15 1.89 13.43
CA SER A 7 23.46 1.09 12.42
C SER A 7 22.33 0.23 13.00
N LEU A 8 22.46 -0.26 14.24
CA LEU A 8 21.38 -0.94 14.94
C LEU A 8 20.20 0.02 15.22
N LEU A 9 20.49 1.23 15.68
CA LEU A 9 19.46 2.25 15.91
C LEU A 9 18.78 2.65 14.60
N PHE A 10 19.55 2.81 13.53
CA PHE A 10 19.04 3.09 12.19
C PHE A 10 18.14 1.94 11.68
N ALA A 11 18.55 0.69 11.86
CA ALA A 11 17.75 -0.47 11.48
C ALA A 11 16.42 -0.52 12.25
N ILE A 12 16.46 -0.33 13.57
CA ILE A 12 15.26 -0.31 14.41
C ILE A 12 14.30 0.81 14.00
N ALA A 13 14.80 1.97 13.56
CA ALA A 13 13.97 3.07 13.08
C ALA A 13 13.46 2.87 11.64
N MET A 14 14.29 2.36 10.73
CA MET A 14 13.96 2.25 9.32
C MET A 14 13.05 1.07 9.00
N VAL A 15 13.14 -0.03 9.74
CA VAL A 15 12.25 -1.19 9.55
C VAL A 15 10.76 -0.81 9.70
N PRO A 16 10.31 -0.16 10.81
CA PRO A 16 8.92 0.26 10.94
C PRO A 16 8.57 1.39 9.96
N LEU A 17 9.51 2.28 9.63
CA LEU A 17 9.27 3.35 8.65
C LEU A 17 8.91 2.77 7.28
N MET A 18 9.73 1.85 6.76
CA MET A 18 9.50 1.22 5.47
C MET A 18 8.25 0.34 5.48
N MET A 19 7.97 -0.34 6.59
CA MET A 19 6.73 -1.10 6.77
C MET A 19 5.51 -0.19 6.61
N ALA A 20 5.47 0.95 7.32
CA ALA A 20 4.37 1.90 7.21
C ALA A 20 4.24 2.51 5.79
N LEU A 21 5.38 2.78 5.14
CA LEU A 21 5.41 3.39 3.82
C LEU A 21 4.86 2.43 2.75
N ILE A 22 5.32 1.17 2.74
CA ILE A 22 4.85 0.17 1.77
C ILE A 22 3.39 -0.19 2.06
N LEU A 23 3.01 -0.42 3.33
CA LEU A 23 1.62 -0.69 3.69
C LEU A 23 0.69 0.46 3.31
N GLY A 24 1.08 1.70 3.57
CA GLY A 24 0.30 2.88 3.18
C GLY A 24 0.16 3.00 1.67
N ALA A 25 1.22 2.75 0.91
CA ALA A 25 1.20 2.79 -0.54
C ALA A 25 0.27 1.72 -1.14
N ILE A 26 0.37 0.47 -0.69
CA ILE A 26 -0.50 -0.61 -1.21
C ILE A 26 -1.95 -0.46 -0.74
N TYR A 27 -2.17 0.09 0.45
CA TYR A 27 -3.52 0.39 0.95
C TYR A 27 -4.18 1.48 0.10
N GLY A 28 -3.49 2.61 -0.11
CA GLY A 28 -4.01 3.69 -0.93
C GLY A 28 -4.20 3.30 -2.39
N LEU A 29 -3.24 2.57 -2.97
CA LEU A 29 -3.38 2.04 -4.33
C LEU A 29 -4.51 1.01 -4.43
N GLY A 30 -4.67 0.15 -3.43
CA GLY A 30 -5.75 -0.84 -3.38
C GLY A 30 -7.13 -0.19 -3.37
N GLU A 31 -7.34 0.84 -2.55
CA GLU A 31 -8.59 1.61 -2.53
C GLU A 31 -8.81 2.36 -3.85
N ALA A 32 -7.78 3.00 -4.40
CA ALA A 32 -7.87 3.68 -5.68
C ALA A 32 -8.29 2.71 -6.80
N PHE A 33 -7.63 1.55 -6.91
CA PHE A 33 -7.96 0.54 -7.91
C PHE A 33 -9.36 -0.05 -7.72
N ASN A 34 -9.83 -0.20 -6.48
CA ASN A 34 -11.21 -0.65 -6.20
C ASN A 34 -12.24 0.35 -6.76
N VAL A 35 -12.05 1.65 -6.53
CA VAL A 35 -12.92 2.70 -7.07
C VAL A 35 -12.87 2.75 -8.60
N PHE A 36 -11.67 2.68 -9.19
CA PHE A 36 -11.52 2.68 -10.64
C PHE A 36 -12.13 1.43 -11.31
N SER A 37 -12.06 0.26 -10.66
CA SER A 37 -12.61 -0.98 -11.20
C SER A 37 -14.14 -1.01 -11.21
N GLY A 38 -14.79 -0.44 -10.17
CA GLY A 38 -16.25 -0.37 -10.07
C GLY A 38 -16.89 0.51 -11.14
N ILE A 39 -16.21 1.61 -11.53
CA ILE A 39 -16.71 2.55 -12.55
C ILE A 39 -16.85 1.92 -13.95
N GLY A 40 -16.19 0.78 -14.21
CA GLY A 40 -16.21 0.11 -15.51
C GLY A 40 -17.33 -0.93 -15.72
N HIS A 41 -17.91 -1.50 -14.66
CA HIS A 41 -18.76 -2.70 -14.77
C HIS A 41 -20.29 -2.43 -14.83
N ASP A 42 -20.75 -1.19 -14.70
CA ASP A 42 -22.19 -0.88 -14.65
C ASP A 42 -22.94 -0.93 -16.01
N LYS A 43 -22.29 -1.31 -17.12
CA LYS A 43 -22.92 -1.25 -18.45
C LYS A 43 -23.29 -2.60 -19.10
N GLU A 44 -23.00 -3.74 -18.48
CA GLU A 44 -23.21 -5.07 -19.10
C GLU A 44 -24.08 -6.00 -18.25
N ASN A 45 -25.18 -5.51 -17.67
CA ASN A 45 -26.17 -6.40 -17.04
C ASN A 45 -27.63 -5.96 -17.23
N THR A 46 -27.91 -5.24 -18.32
CA THR A 46 -29.26 -4.77 -18.67
C THR A 46 -29.77 -5.36 -19.98
N ILE A 47 -29.17 -6.46 -20.47
CA ILE A 47 -29.54 -7.13 -21.73
C ILE A 47 -29.87 -8.61 -21.47
N HIS A 48 -30.56 -8.96 -20.37
CA HIS A 48 -31.19 -10.29 -20.22
C HIS A 48 -32.41 -10.24 -19.28
N LYS A 49 -33.32 -9.30 -19.53
CA LYS A 49 -34.72 -9.39 -19.11
C LYS A 49 -35.60 -9.39 -20.35
#